data_AF-A0A929RQZ5-F1
#
_entry.id   AF-A0A929RQZ5-F1
#
_cell.length_a   1.000
_cell.length_b   1.000
_cell.length_c   1.000
_cell.angle_alpha   90.00
_cell.angle_beta   90.00
_cell.angle_gamma   90.00
#
_symmetry.space_group_name_H-M   'P 1'
#
loop_
_entity.id
_entity.type
_entity.pdbx_description
1 polymer ?
#
loop_
_entity_poly.entity_id
_entity_poly.type
_entity_poly.pdbx_seq_one_letter_code
_entity_poly.pdbx_strand_id
1 'polypeptide(L)' 'VSKMTVYRLIHSGEMPAIRVGKSFRVPEAAVAQMIQAGMADHSGGQSRVIGG' A
#
# COMPACT_ATOMS: atom_id res chain seq x y z
N VAL A 1 -0.70 -4.69 3.48
CA VAL A 1 0.03 -3.59 2.81
C VAL A 1 1.32 -3.29 3.57
N SER A 2 2.45 -3.12 2.87
CA SER A 2 3.74 -2.86 3.51
C SER A 2 4.11 -1.38 3.51
N LYS A 3 4.92 -0.96 4.49
CA LYS A 3 5.44 0.42 4.59
C LYS A 3 6.18 0.87 3.32
N MET A 4 6.91 -0.04 2.67
CA MET A 4 7.61 0.23 1.42
C MET A 4 6.66 0.55 0.26
N THR A 5 5.53 -0.17 0.16
CA THR A 5 4.51 0.09 -0.87
C THR A 5 3.93 1.49 -0.67
N VAL A 6 3.54 1.81 0.57
CA VAL A 6 3.03 3.14 0.92
C VAL A 6 4.07 4.22 0.60
N TYR A 7 5.33 4.01 0.98
CA TYR A 7 6.41 4.96 0.72
C TYR A 7 6.59 5.24 -0.78
N ARG A 8 6.59 4.18 -1.61
CA ARG A 8 6.72 4.32 -3.06
C ARG A 8 5.57 5.12 -3.66
N LEU A 9 4.34 4.84 -3.24
CA LEU A 9 3.14 5.55 -3.72
C LEU A 9 3.15 7.04 -3.35
N ILE A 10 3.66 7.36 -2.16
CA ILE A 10 3.83 8.76 -1.74
C ILE A 10 4.87 9.46 -2.63
N HIS A 11 5.99 8.80 -2.92
CA HIS A 11 7.07 9.40 -3.71
C HIS A 11 6.76 9.44 -5.22
N SER A 12 5.87 8.57 -5.72
CA SER A 12 5.36 8.62 -7.09
C SER A 12 4.24 9.65 -7.28
N GLY A 13 3.70 10.21 -6.18
CA GLY A 13 2.58 11.15 -6.23
C GLY A 13 1.21 10.48 -6.39
N GLU A 14 1.14 9.15 -6.34
CA GLU A 14 -0.11 8.39 -6.46
C GLU A 14 -0.90 8.32 -5.15
N MET A 15 -0.26 8.59 -4.01
CA MET A 15 -0.93 8.61 -2.71
C MET A 15 -0.78 9.99 -2.03
N PRO A 16 -1.90 10.62 -1.62
CA PRO A 16 -1.84 11.89 -0.91
C PRO A 16 -1.19 11.69 0.46
N ALA A 17 -0.16 12.49 0.74
CA ALA A 17 0.52 12.45 2.02
C ALA A 17 1.00 13.84 2.46
N ILE A 18 1.00 14.04 3.77
CA ILE A 18 1.43 15.27 4.44
C ILE A 18 2.75 14.99 5.14
N ARG A 19 3.77 15.81 4.87
CA ARG A 19 5.07 15.70 5.54
C ARG A 19 5.01 16.38 6.91
N VAL A 20 5.23 15.61 7.96
CA VAL A 20 5.30 16.08 9.35
C VAL A 20 6.68 15.75 9.89
N GLY A 21 7.55 16.77 9.93
CA GLY A 21 8.97 16.62 10.24
C GLY A 21 9.65 15.63 9.29
N LYS A 22 10.20 14.55 9.84
CA LYS A 22 10.90 13.49 9.08
C LYS A 22 9.96 12.37 8.61
N SER A 23 8.68 12.42 8.96
CA SER A 23 7.70 11.37 8.65
C SER A 23 6.62 11.87 7.70
N PHE A 24 5.95 10.93 7.06
CA PHE A 24 4.74 11.20 6.27
C PHE A 24 3.50 10.76 7.06
N ARG A 25 2.41 11.49 6.87
CA ARG A 25 1.07 11.19 7.37
C ARG A 25 0.16 11.00 6.17
N VAL A 26 -0.52 9.86 6.13
CA VAL A 26 -1.45 9.53 5.06
C VAL A 26 -2.85 9.63 5.62
N PRO A 27 -3.79 10.34 4.95
CA PRO A 27 -5.18 10.37 5.37
C PRO A 27 -5.78 8.95 5.40
N GLU A 28 -6.60 8.66 6.41
CA GLU A 28 -7.23 7.36 6.57
C GLU A 28 -8.01 6.94 5.32
N ALA A 29 -8.77 7.87 4.72
CA ALA A 29 -9.55 7.63 3.51
C ALA A 29 -8.70 7.15 2.32
N ALA A 30 -7.46 7.65 2.19
CA ALA A 30 -6.55 7.24 1.12
C ALA A 30 -5.98 5.84 1.39
N VAL A 31 -5.70 5.52 2.65
CA VAL A 31 -5.27 4.19 3.07
C VAL A 31 -6.42 3.18 2.87
N ALA A 32 -7.65 3.52 3.25
CA ALA A 32 -8.82 2.67 3.09
C ALA A 32 -9.09 2.32 1.63
N GLN A 33 -9.06 3.32 0.74
CA GLN A 33 -9.19 3.11 -0.71
C GLN A 33 -8.12 2.17 -1.26
N MET A 34 -6.86 2.34 -0.83
CA MET A 34 -5.76 1.49 -1.27
C MET A 34 -5.84 0.07 -0.71
N ILE A 35 -6.27 -0.10 0.55
CA ILE A 35 -6.52 -1.43 1.11
C ILE A 35 -7.63 -2.12 0.31
N GLN A 36 -8.70 -1.41 -0.01
CA GLN A 36 -9.81 -1.95 -0.79
C GLN A 36 -9.39 -2.31 -2.22
N ALA A 37 -8.61 -1.46 -2.88
CA ALA A 37 -8.07 -1.71 -4.22
C ALA A 37 -7.05 -2.88 -4.23
N GLY A 38 -6.14 -2.91 -3.26
CA GLY A 38 -5.14 -3.96 -3.13
C GLY A 38 -5.71 -5.31 -2.67
N MET A 39 -6.81 -5.31 -1.91
CA MET A 39 -7.54 -6.54 -1.57
C MET A 39 -8.21 -7.16 -2.80
N ALA A 40 -8.67 -6.36 -3.77
CA ALA A 40 -9.18 -6.86 -5.03
C ALA A 40 -8.07 -7.50 -5.89
N ASP A 41 -6.88 -6.90 -5.90
CA ASP A 41 -5.69 -7.38 -6.64
C ASP A 41 -5.03 -8.61 -5.99
N HIS A 42 -5.11 -8.76 -4.66
CA HIS A 42 -4.53 -9.90 -3.92
C HIS A 42 -5.36 -11.19 -3.93
N SER A 43 -6.30 -11.33 -4.87
CA SER A 43 -7.08 -12.56 -5.11
C SER A 43 -6.30 -13.66 -5.87
N GLY A 44 -5.00 -13.50 -6.11
CA GLY A 44 -4.18 -14.48 -6.82
C GLY A 44 -2.74 -14.50 -6.32
N GLY A 45 -2.38 -15.47 -5.48
CA GLY A 45 -0.95 -15.66 -5.15
C GLY A 45 -0.60 -16.46 -3.89
N GLN A 46 -1.56 -16.91 -3.08
CA GLN A 46 -1.29 -17.94 -2.05
C GLN A 46 -1.56 -19.35 -2.60
N SER A 47 -0.90 -19.69 -3.70
CA SER A 47 -0.67 -21.08 -4.08
C SER A 47 0.66 -21.17 -4.81
N ARG A 48 1.74 -21.17 -4.02
CA ARG A 48 2.95 -21.88 -4.40
C ARG A 48 3.30 -22.83 -3.28
N VAL A 49 2.36 -23.75 -3.04
CA VAL A 49 2.73 -25.12 -2.68
C VAL A 49 3.30 -25.78 -3.92
N ILE A 50 4.63 -25.83 -4.02
CA ILE A 50 5.39 -26.84 -4.78
C ILE A 50 6.62 -27.05 -3.90
N GLY A 51 6.74 -28.09 -3.08
CA GLY A 51 6.44 -29.48 -3.36
C GLY A 51 7.67 -30.10 -4.03
N GLY A 52 8.58 -30.65 -3.21
CA GLY A 52 9.85 -31.26 -3.64
C GLY A 52 10.94 -31.07 -2.61
#